data_AF-A0A7V0JJZ7-F1
#
_entry.id   AF-A0A7V0JJZ7-F1
#
_cell.length_a   1.000
_cell.length_b   1.000
_cell.length_c   1.000
_cell.angle_alpha   90.00
_cell.angle_beta   90.00
_cell.angle_gamma   90.00
#
_symmetry.space_group_name_H-M   'P 1'
#
loop_
_entity.id
_entity.type
_entity.pdbx_description
1 polymer ?
#
loop_
_entity_poly.entity_id
_entity_poly.type
_entity_poly.pdbx_seq_one_letter_code
_entity_poly.pdbx_strand_id
1 'polypeptide(L)' 'MRKPRKIGLALGGGGARGLAHIGVIKVLEREKIRPDVIVG' A
#
# COMPACT_ATOMS: atom_id res chain seq x y z
N MET A 1 -16.42 -20.96 7.18
CA MET A 1 -15.12 -20.26 7.31
C MET A 1 -15.19 -18.90 6.64
N ARG A 2 -14.87 -17.81 7.34
CA ARG A 2 -14.86 -16.45 6.77
C ARG A 2 -13.53 -16.28 6.00
N LYS A 3 -13.61 -15.93 4.72
CA LYS A 3 -12.43 -15.75 3.87
C LYS A 3 -11.59 -14.57 4.41
N PRO A 4 -10.26 -14.66 4.47
CA PRO A 4 -9.41 -13.54 4.88
C PRO A 4 -9.74 -12.32 4.03
N ARG A 5 -9.84 -11.15 4.67
CA ARG A 5 -10.12 -9.90 3.96
C ARG A 5 -8.87 -9.52 3.17
N LYS A 6 -9.06 -9.26 1.87
CA LYS A 6 -8.01 -8.71 1.03
C LYS A 6 -7.80 -7.24 1.33
N ILE A 7 -6.56 -6.77 1.28
CA ILE A 7 -6.19 -5.37 1.48
C ILE A 7 -5.75 -4.79 0.13
N GLY A 8 -6.39 -3.70 -0.30
CA GLY A 8 -5.98 -2.93 -1.46
C GLY A 8 -5.25 -1.65 -1.04
N LEU A 9 -4.15 -1.31 -1.72
CA LEU A 9 -3.42 -0.05 -1.55
C LEU A 9 -3.60 0.82 -2.79
N ALA A 10 -4.24 1.98 -2.63
CA ALA A 10 -4.39 2.97 -3.70
C ALA A 10 -3.38 4.10 -3.52
N LEU A 11 -2.46 4.26 -4.47
CA LEU A 11 -1.47 5.32 -4.52
C LEU A 11 -2.00 6.46 -5.38
N GLY A 12 -2.13 7.67 -4.83
CA GLY A 12 -2.51 8.84 -5.61
C GLY A 12 -1.38 9.29 -6.55
N GLY A 13 -1.72 9.88 -7.70
CA GLY A 13 -0.73 10.56 -8.55
C GLY A 13 -0.08 11.77 -7.86
N GLY A 14 1.06 12.24 -8.36
CA GLY A 14 1.75 13.40 -7.74
C GLY A 14 3.10 13.82 -8.35
N GLY A 15 3.52 13.22 -9.46
CA GLY A 15 4.82 13.51 -10.09
C GLY A 15 5.97 13.30 -9.12
N ALA A 16 6.83 14.31 -8.97
CA ALA A 16 7.98 14.27 -8.05
C ALA A 16 7.59 14.00 -6.59
N ARG A 17 6.39 14.41 -6.15
CA ARG A 17 5.91 14.17 -4.77
C ARG A 17 5.47 12.73 -4.53
N GLY A 18 5.29 11.93 -5.59
CA GLY A 18 4.96 10.51 -5.49
C GLY A 18 6.02 9.69 -4.76
N LEU A 19 7.26 10.18 -4.66
CA LEU A 19 8.32 9.57 -3.86
C LEU A 19 7.94 9.42 -2.37
N ALA A 20 7.01 10.23 -1.86
CA ALA A 20 6.47 10.08 -0.51
C ALA A 20 5.83 8.69 -0.27
N HIS A 21 5.28 8.06 -1.31
CA HIS A 21 4.67 6.72 -1.21
C HIS A 21 5.67 5.64 -0.79
N ILE A 22 6.96 5.82 -1.09
CA ILE A 22 8.02 4.89 -0.66
C ILE A 22 8.08 4.81 0.87
N GLY A 23 7.89 5.93 1.55
CA GLY A 23 7.83 5.98 3.02
C GLY A 23 6.64 5.19 3.55
N VAL A 24 5.47 5.33 2.92
CA VAL A 24 4.25 4.59 3.29
C VAL A 24 4.47 3.09 3.14
N ILE A 25 5.01 2.64 2.00
CA ILE A 25 5.26 1.22 1.72
C ILE A 25 6.24 0.63 2.76
N LYS A 26 7.30 1.36 3.12
CA LYS A 26 8.25 0.93 4.15
C LYS A 26 7.61 0.75 5.53
N VAL A 27 6.66 1.61 5.89
CA VAL A 27 5.92 1.47 7.16
C VAL A 27 5.01 0.25 7.10
N LEU A 28 4.24 0.08 6.02
CA LEU A 28 3.35 -1.08 5.85
C LEU A 28 4.12 -2.40 5.93
N GLU A 29 5.30 -2.48 5.32
CA GLU A 29 6.17 -3.66 5.40
C GLU A 29 6.63 -3.95 6.84
N ARG A 30 7.06 -2.92 7.58
CA ARG A 30 7.46 -3.05 9.00
C ARG A 30 6.32 -3.55 9.88
N GLU A 31 5.11 -3.07 9.62
CA GLU A 31 3.89 -3.48 10.33
C GLU A 31 3.33 -4.83 9.83
N LYS A 32 4.01 -5.50 8.90
CA LYS A 32 3.58 -6.77 8.27
C LYS A 32 2.22 -6.65 7.58
N ILE A 33 1.85 -5.46 7.11
CA ILE A 33 0.66 -5.20 6.33
C ILE A 33 1.03 -5.30 4.85
N ARG A 34 0.68 -6.42 4.21
CA ARG A 34 0.92 -6.66 2.78
C ARG A 34 -0.37 -6.49 2.00
N PRO A 35 -0.48 -5.48 1.12
CA PRO A 35 -1.61 -5.37 0.20
C PRO A 35 -1.62 -6.54 -0.78
N ASP A 36 -2.79 -7.09 -1.07
CA ASP A 36 -3.01 -8.08 -2.12
C ASP A 36 -3.12 -7.43 -3.51
N VAL A 37 -3.49 -6.15 -3.54
CA VAL A 37 -3.68 -5.38 -4.77
C VAL A 37 -3.11 -3.98 -4.55
N ILE A 38 -2.39 -3.47 -5.54
CA ILE A 38 -1.91 -2.09 -5.58
C ILE A 38 -2.43 -1.44 -6.86
N VAL A 39 -2.95 -0.22 -6.75
CA VAL A 39 -3.41 0.60 -7.87
C VAL A 39 -2.91 2.03 -7.68
N GLY A 40 -2.66 2.77 -8.75
CA GLY A 40 -2.20 4.16 -8.67
C GLY A 40 -1.46 4.64 -9.90
#